data_AF-A0A223Q3E3-F1
#
_entry.id   AF-A0A223Q3E3-F1
#
_cell.length_a   1.000
_cell.length_b   1.000
_cell.length_c   1.000
_cell.angle_alpha   90.00
_cell.angle_beta   90.00
_cell.angle_gamma   90.00
#
_symmetry.space_group_name_H-M   'P 1'
#
loop_
_entity.id
_entity.type
_entity.pdbx_description
1 polymer ?
#
loop_
_entity_poly.entity_id
_entity_poly.type
_entity_poly.pdbx_seq_one_letter_code
_entity_poly.pdbx_strand_id
1 'polypeptide(L)'
;MNEEGLSRLEAELERRTGEQWSSLASHAVGSRSYKELYGFLMRDSAVAYEDGAVVYMDRKDRFIREPFSARFKSKRDGAIFAVASIHVLYGKGPQDREPEIRELESYWTWLESIYPDTPVMLVGDFNTPPNDAAFSGLSQHAAPLITKGATTLSARDGLYANLYDNIWVSRKLHLKLTAAGIMDYPRMIGWSNEKSRKHVSDHAPVFVTLGNAKLPQGVVMVRPDAARNRVAGDATKQIFAAQSQNGSATIASNVSAGAGAVRGNANSHIFHLPGCPSYDKVSPKNRVEFSGAQEAEAAGYRLAGNCH
;
A
#
# COMPACT_ATOMS: atom_id res chain seq x y z
N MET A 1 -3.28 -12.16 12.69
CA MET A 1 -2.42 -11.16 13.35
C MET A 1 -3.31 -10.32 14.27
N ASN A 2 -2.82 -9.86 15.42
CA ASN A 2 -3.48 -8.84 16.27
C ASN A 2 -2.60 -7.57 16.30
N GLU A 3 -3.12 -6.46 16.82
CA GLU A 3 -2.39 -5.18 16.91
C GLU A 3 -1.05 -5.33 17.67
N GLU A 4 -1.04 -6.08 18.77
CA GLU A 4 0.18 -6.40 19.52
C GLU A 4 1.24 -7.12 18.64
N GLY A 5 0.79 -8.04 17.77
CA GLY A 5 1.66 -8.72 16.81
C GLY A 5 2.26 -7.78 15.77
N LEU A 6 1.54 -6.73 15.38
CA LEU A 6 2.02 -5.68 14.48
C LEU A 6 3.08 -4.82 15.17
N SER A 7 2.83 -4.35 16.40
CA SER A 7 3.81 -3.58 17.18
C SER A 7 5.08 -4.38 17.50
N ARG A 8 4.98 -5.70 17.77
CA ARG A 8 6.16 -6.57 17.94
C ARG A 8 6.95 -6.74 16.65
N LEU A 9 6.29 -6.76 15.49
CA LEU A 9 6.96 -6.83 14.19
C LEU A 9 7.68 -5.51 13.87
N GLU A 10 7.04 -4.37 14.11
CA GLU A 10 7.62 -3.03 13.99
C GLU A 10 8.90 -2.93 14.83
N ALA A 11 8.82 -3.21 16.14
CA ALA A 11 9.98 -3.16 17.04
C ALA A 11 11.13 -4.11 16.63
N GLU A 12 10.83 -5.32 16.12
CA GLU A 12 11.86 -6.23 15.61
C GLU A 12 12.47 -5.72 14.28
N LEU A 13 11.70 -5.08 13.41
CA LEU A 13 12.21 -4.44 12.19
C LEU A 13 13.14 -3.27 12.53
N GLU A 14 12.77 -2.39 13.46
CA GLU A 14 13.65 -1.32 13.93
C GLU A 14 14.95 -1.88 14.51
N ARG A 15 14.84 -2.85 15.43
CA ARG A 15 16.00 -3.50 16.07
C ARG A 15 16.92 -4.22 15.08
N ARG A 16 16.39 -4.74 13.96
CA ARG A 16 17.15 -5.44 12.92
C ARG A 16 17.77 -4.51 11.88
N THR A 17 17.12 -3.39 11.58
CA THR A 17 17.53 -2.49 10.49
C THR A 17 18.27 -1.25 10.96
N GLY A 18 18.06 -0.81 12.21
CA GLY A 18 18.54 0.48 12.71
C GLY A 18 17.82 1.68 12.08
N GLU A 19 16.74 1.45 11.33
CA GLU A 19 15.88 2.49 10.77
C GLU A 19 14.57 2.56 11.54
N GLN A 20 13.89 3.72 11.48
CA GLN A 20 12.56 3.88 12.07
C GLN A 20 11.48 3.29 11.15
N TRP A 21 10.50 2.63 11.77
CA TRP A 21 9.36 2.03 11.09
C TRP A 21 8.06 2.47 11.75
N SER A 22 7.08 2.83 10.93
CA SER A 22 5.71 3.11 11.37
C SER A 22 4.75 2.08 10.80
N SER A 23 3.68 1.78 11.53
CA SER A 23 2.59 0.92 11.06
C SER A 23 1.21 1.60 11.10
N LEU A 24 0.32 1.12 10.24
CA LEU A 24 -1.07 1.56 10.13
C LEU A 24 -1.95 0.32 9.94
N ALA A 25 -2.97 0.15 10.80
CA ALA A 25 -3.87 -1.00 10.76
C ALA A 25 -5.32 -0.60 10.51
N SER A 26 -6.09 -1.52 9.93
CA SER A 26 -7.55 -1.48 10.01
C SER A 26 -8.02 -1.83 11.43
N HIS A 27 -9.30 -1.59 11.73
CA HIS A 27 -9.94 -2.33 12.81
C HIS A 27 -10.21 -3.79 12.39
N ALA A 28 -10.63 -4.65 13.33
CA ALA A 28 -10.85 -6.06 13.06
C ALA A 28 -12.10 -6.32 12.20
N VAL A 29 -11.90 -6.65 10.93
CA VAL A 29 -12.91 -7.01 9.93
C VAL A 29 -13.06 -8.53 9.84
N GLY A 30 -14.22 -9.03 9.42
CA GLY A 30 -14.50 -10.47 9.46
C GLY A 30 -15.89 -10.82 9.97
N SER A 31 -16.21 -12.11 9.87
CA SER A 31 -17.44 -12.68 10.40
C SER A 31 -17.52 -12.60 11.95
N ARG A 32 -18.68 -12.97 12.50
CA ARG A 32 -18.90 -13.03 13.95
C ARG A 32 -18.00 -14.04 14.69
N SER A 33 -17.52 -15.08 14.00
CA SER A 33 -16.71 -16.16 14.60
C SER A 33 -15.21 -16.03 14.31
N TYR A 34 -14.82 -15.24 13.32
CA TYR A 34 -13.42 -15.11 12.91
C TYR A 34 -13.17 -13.75 12.25
N LYS A 35 -12.13 -13.06 12.73
CA LYS A 35 -11.74 -11.72 12.31
C LYS A 35 -10.24 -11.61 12.04
N GLU A 36 -9.89 -10.70 11.15
CA GLU A 36 -8.53 -10.37 10.74
C GLU A 36 -8.30 -8.85 10.80
N LEU A 37 -7.04 -8.45 10.65
CA LEU A 37 -6.60 -7.06 10.53
C LEU A 37 -5.80 -6.93 9.24
N TYR A 38 -6.04 -5.87 8.47
CA TYR A 38 -5.10 -5.42 7.46
C TYR A 38 -4.07 -4.50 8.10
N GLY A 39 -2.82 -4.58 7.68
CA GLY A 39 -1.73 -3.78 8.23
C GLY A 39 -0.73 -3.37 7.16
N PHE A 40 -0.42 -2.08 7.13
CA PHE A 40 0.69 -1.51 6.36
C PHE A 40 1.85 -1.25 7.30
N LEU A 41 3.05 -1.74 6.97
CA LEU A 41 4.29 -1.34 7.63
C LEU A 41 5.13 -0.53 6.64
N MET A 42 5.65 0.59 7.11
CA MET A 42 6.39 1.57 6.31
C MET A 42 7.72 1.84 6.98
N ARG A 43 8.75 2.00 6.16
CA ARG A 43 10.04 2.49 6.63
C ARG A 43 10.08 4.00 6.47
N ASP A 44 10.22 4.72 7.57
CA ASP A 44 9.99 6.16 7.60
C ASP A 44 11.03 6.96 6.81
N SER A 45 12.18 6.36 6.49
CA SER A 45 13.17 6.94 5.58
C SER A 45 12.72 6.94 4.10
N ALA A 46 11.72 6.12 3.73
CA ALA A 46 11.36 5.85 2.34
C ALA A 46 9.91 6.24 1.99
N VAL A 47 8.98 6.11 2.92
CA VAL A 47 7.54 6.35 2.70
C VAL A 47 6.98 7.19 3.85
N ALA A 48 6.00 8.05 3.56
CA ALA A 48 5.09 8.62 4.55
C ALA A 48 3.67 8.10 4.31
N TYR A 49 2.91 7.88 5.37
CA TYR A 49 1.45 7.97 5.31
C TYR A 49 1.07 9.42 5.00
N GLU A 50 0.15 9.63 4.07
CA GLU A 50 -0.36 10.96 3.71
C GLU A 50 -1.71 11.18 4.41
N ASP A 51 -2.76 10.46 3.96
CA ASP A 51 -4.11 10.52 4.50
C ASP A 51 -4.95 9.31 4.04
N GLY A 52 -6.27 9.39 4.24
CA GLY A 52 -7.22 8.54 3.54
C GLY A 52 -7.35 7.13 4.08
N ALA A 53 -6.78 6.79 5.24
CA ALA A 53 -6.95 5.47 5.86
C ALA A 53 -8.44 5.13 6.06
N VAL A 54 -8.96 4.13 5.33
CA VAL A 54 -10.39 3.80 5.28
C VAL A 54 -10.64 2.33 5.01
N VAL A 55 -11.60 1.74 5.72
CA VAL A 55 -12.18 0.42 5.41
C VAL A 55 -13.39 0.64 4.50
N TYR A 56 -13.52 -0.16 3.44
CA TYR A 56 -14.60 -0.02 2.46
C TYR A 56 -15.98 -0.07 3.11
N MET A 57 -16.83 0.92 2.82
CA MET A 57 -18.21 0.94 3.30
C MET A 57 -19.08 0.04 2.41
N ASP A 58 -18.99 -1.28 2.64
CA ASP A 58 -19.73 -2.28 1.90
C ASP A 58 -21.22 -2.30 2.28
N ARG A 59 -22.00 -1.43 1.64
CA ARG A 59 -23.46 -1.32 1.84
C ARG A 59 -24.24 -2.56 1.41
N LYS A 60 -23.61 -3.54 0.75
CA LYS A 60 -24.26 -4.74 0.22
C LYS A 60 -23.84 -6.02 0.96
N ASP A 61 -22.96 -5.94 1.95
CA ASP A 61 -22.44 -7.07 2.74
C ASP A 61 -21.91 -8.20 1.82
N ARG A 62 -20.99 -7.83 0.92
CA ARG A 62 -20.39 -8.68 -0.11
C ARG A 62 -19.06 -9.27 0.31
N PHE A 63 -18.22 -8.47 0.96
CA PHE A 63 -16.91 -8.88 1.45
C PHE A 63 -17.00 -9.41 2.88
N ILE A 64 -16.54 -10.63 3.13
CA ILE A 64 -16.41 -11.15 4.51
C ILE A 64 -15.40 -10.33 5.34
N ARG A 65 -14.45 -9.67 4.67
CA ARG A 65 -13.44 -8.76 5.23
C ARG A 65 -13.32 -7.54 4.34
N GLU A 66 -14.03 -6.49 4.71
CA GLU A 66 -14.11 -5.24 3.95
C GLU A 66 -12.70 -4.67 3.67
N PRO A 67 -12.32 -4.45 2.39
CA PRO A 67 -10.96 -4.04 2.03
C PRO A 67 -10.49 -2.73 2.71
N PHE A 68 -9.21 -2.66 3.06
CA PHE A 68 -8.61 -1.49 3.72
C PHE A 68 -7.67 -0.74 2.77
N SER A 69 -7.80 0.58 2.65
CA SER A 69 -6.92 1.40 1.81
C SER A 69 -6.44 2.66 2.51
N ALA A 70 -5.32 3.21 2.01
CA ALA A 70 -4.75 4.48 2.45
C ALA A 70 -3.88 5.11 1.34
N ARG A 71 -3.62 6.42 1.44
CA ARG A 71 -2.65 7.11 0.58
C ARG A 71 -1.28 7.25 1.25
N PHE A 72 -0.26 7.09 0.42
CA PHE A 72 1.14 7.14 0.82
C PHE A 72 1.93 8.03 -0.13
N LYS A 73 3.02 8.58 0.38
CA LYS A 73 3.95 9.41 -0.37
C LYS A 73 5.35 8.82 -0.33
N SER A 74 5.91 8.57 -1.51
CA SER A 74 7.32 8.24 -1.66
C SER A 74 8.19 9.43 -1.26
N LYS A 75 9.04 9.27 -0.25
CA LYS A 75 10.02 10.29 0.15
C LYS A 75 11.20 10.40 -0.82
N ARG A 76 11.29 9.52 -1.83
CA ARG A 76 12.40 9.47 -2.81
C ARG A 76 12.19 10.38 -4.01
N ASP A 77 10.96 10.45 -4.50
CA ASP A 77 10.56 11.18 -5.72
C ASP A 77 9.26 11.98 -5.55
N GLY A 78 8.69 12.01 -4.34
CA GLY A 78 7.49 12.79 -4.02
C GLY A 78 6.17 12.18 -4.52
N ALA A 79 6.22 11.04 -5.24
CA ALA A 79 5.05 10.42 -5.83
C ALA A 79 4.03 10.00 -4.77
N ILE A 80 2.77 10.40 -4.95
CA ILE A 80 1.63 9.97 -4.13
C ILE A 80 0.95 8.78 -4.82
N PHE A 81 0.59 7.77 -4.03
CA PHE A 81 -0.10 6.57 -4.50
C PHE A 81 -1.02 6.02 -3.42
N ALA A 82 -2.11 5.38 -3.83
CA ALA A 82 -3.00 4.65 -2.93
C ALA A 82 -2.64 3.16 -2.93
N VAL A 83 -2.62 2.55 -1.76
CA VAL A 83 -2.59 1.08 -1.64
C VAL A 83 -3.90 0.62 -1.00
N ALA A 84 -4.57 -0.32 -1.65
CA ALA A 84 -5.72 -1.03 -1.14
C ALA A 84 -5.33 -2.49 -0.88
N SER A 85 -5.74 -3.05 0.25
CA SER A 85 -5.46 -4.41 0.68
C SER A 85 -6.74 -5.22 0.78
N ILE A 86 -6.73 -6.43 0.23
CA ILE A 86 -7.83 -7.38 0.31
C ILE A 86 -7.32 -8.80 0.63
N HIS A 87 -8.12 -9.55 1.38
CA HIS A 87 -8.01 -10.98 1.53
C HIS A 87 -9.38 -11.59 1.24
N VAL A 88 -9.54 -12.16 0.05
CA VAL A 88 -10.80 -12.71 -0.45
C VAL A 88 -11.14 -14.01 0.25
N LEU A 89 -12.43 -14.27 0.48
CA LEU A 89 -12.93 -15.54 1.02
C LEU A 89 -12.39 -16.74 0.23
N TYR A 90 -11.75 -17.71 0.87
CA TYR A 90 -11.39 -18.97 0.20
C TYR A 90 -12.63 -19.87 -0.05
N GLY A 91 -13.49 -20.03 0.96
CA GLY A 91 -14.69 -20.86 0.88
C GLY A 91 -14.41 -22.36 0.70
N LYS A 92 -15.43 -23.11 0.27
CA LYS A 92 -15.35 -24.53 -0.10
C LYS A 92 -15.02 -24.71 -1.59
N GLY A 93 -15.29 -23.72 -2.43
CA GLY A 93 -14.99 -23.74 -3.86
C GLY A 93 -15.04 -22.36 -4.55
N PRO A 94 -14.83 -22.30 -5.88
CA PRO A 94 -14.81 -21.05 -6.63
C PRO A 94 -16.10 -20.22 -6.51
N GLN A 95 -17.26 -20.87 -6.55
CA GLN A 95 -18.57 -20.22 -6.41
C GLN A 95 -18.79 -19.50 -5.06
N ASP A 96 -18.00 -19.80 -4.02
CA ASP A 96 -18.06 -19.05 -2.75
C ASP A 96 -17.23 -17.75 -2.80
N ARG A 97 -16.16 -17.72 -3.61
CA ARG A 97 -15.22 -16.59 -3.70
C ARG A 97 -15.50 -15.64 -4.86
N GLU A 98 -16.13 -16.14 -5.91
CA GLU A 98 -16.55 -15.39 -7.09
C GLU A 98 -17.36 -14.11 -6.77
N PRO A 99 -18.30 -14.08 -5.80
CA PRO A 99 -19.05 -12.86 -5.47
C PRO A 99 -18.17 -11.69 -5.01
N GLU A 100 -17.14 -11.95 -4.20
CA GLU A 100 -16.18 -10.93 -3.76
C GLU A 100 -15.32 -10.45 -4.94
N ILE A 101 -14.85 -11.38 -5.78
CA ILE A 101 -14.07 -11.03 -6.99
C ILE A 101 -14.88 -10.14 -7.95
N ARG A 102 -16.18 -10.40 -8.13
CA ARG A 102 -17.04 -9.56 -8.97
C ARG A 102 -17.28 -8.16 -8.37
N GLU A 103 -17.43 -8.04 -7.05
CA GLU A 103 -17.64 -6.74 -6.40
C GLU A 103 -16.38 -5.84 -6.42
N LEU A 104 -15.20 -6.39 -6.77
CA LEU A 104 -13.97 -5.61 -6.98
C LEU A 104 -14.10 -4.49 -8.03
N GLU A 105 -15.01 -4.61 -9.00
CA GLU A 105 -15.31 -3.53 -9.96
C GLU A 105 -15.96 -2.31 -9.28
N SER A 106 -16.91 -2.57 -8.38
CA SER A 106 -17.55 -1.53 -7.56
C SER A 106 -16.56 -0.92 -6.58
N TYR A 107 -15.74 -1.76 -5.94
CA TYR A 107 -14.70 -1.30 -5.02
C TYR A 107 -13.64 -0.44 -5.75
N TRP A 108 -13.17 -0.86 -6.92
CA TRP A 108 -12.22 -0.08 -7.72
C TRP A 108 -12.78 1.27 -8.15
N THR A 109 -14.04 1.30 -8.61
CA THR A 109 -14.72 2.55 -8.96
C THR A 109 -14.85 3.49 -7.76
N TRP A 110 -15.09 2.93 -6.57
CA TRP A 110 -15.08 3.70 -5.33
C TRP A 110 -13.67 4.24 -4.98
N LEU A 111 -12.61 3.43 -5.13
CA LEU A 111 -11.23 3.89 -4.94
C LEU A 111 -10.87 5.06 -5.88
N GLU A 112 -11.26 5.00 -7.16
CA GLU A 112 -11.09 6.11 -8.12
C GLU A 112 -11.87 7.36 -7.69
N SER A 113 -12.99 7.22 -6.97
CA SER A 113 -13.79 8.35 -6.46
C SER A 113 -13.24 9.00 -5.18
N ILE A 114 -12.66 8.23 -4.26
CA ILE A 114 -12.11 8.74 -2.99
C ILE A 114 -10.65 9.19 -3.09
N TYR A 115 -9.91 8.69 -4.09
CA TYR A 115 -8.54 9.06 -4.38
C TYR A 115 -8.42 9.62 -5.82
N PRO A 116 -9.09 10.75 -6.13
CA PRO A 116 -8.99 11.37 -7.45
C PRO A 116 -7.52 11.65 -7.80
N ASP A 117 -7.19 11.48 -9.08
CA ASP A 117 -5.86 11.67 -9.68
C ASP A 117 -4.71 10.92 -9.00
N THR A 118 -5.01 9.95 -8.12
CA THR A 118 -4.04 9.15 -7.38
C THR A 118 -3.94 7.75 -7.98
N PRO A 119 -2.76 7.30 -8.45
CA PRO A 119 -2.58 5.92 -8.89
C PRO A 119 -2.85 4.91 -7.78
N VAL A 120 -3.69 3.91 -8.07
CA VAL A 120 -4.10 2.86 -7.13
C VAL A 120 -3.35 1.56 -7.40
N MET A 121 -2.88 0.90 -6.32
CA MET A 121 -2.45 -0.49 -6.31
C MET A 121 -3.36 -1.30 -5.37
N LEU A 122 -4.08 -2.29 -5.88
CA LEU A 122 -4.87 -3.25 -5.10
C LEU A 122 -4.05 -4.52 -4.90
N VAL A 123 -3.77 -4.89 -3.65
CA VAL A 123 -2.85 -5.97 -3.28
C VAL A 123 -3.47 -6.97 -2.32
N GLY A 124 -2.94 -8.19 -2.33
CA GLY A 124 -3.23 -9.21 -1.33
C GLY A 124 -3.57 -10.56 -1.93
N ASP A 125 -4.20 -11.41 -1.12
CA ASP A 125 -4.64 -12.76 -1.49
C ASP A 125 -6.06 -12.72 -2.05
N PHE A 126 -6.18 -12.96 -3.36
CA PHE A 126 -7.48 -13.01 -4.04
C PHE A 126 -8.12 -14.40 -4.00
N ASN A 127 -7.40 -15.42 -3.49
CA ASN A 127 -7.78 -16.82 -3.55
C ASN A 127 -8.19 -17.31 -4.96
N THR A 128 -7.89 -16.56 -6.01
CA THR A 128 -8.44 -16.73 -7.36
C THR A 128 -7.35 -16.38 -8.38
N PRO A 129 -7.07 -17.22 -9.39
CA PRO A 129 -6.04 -16.93 -10.38
C PRO A 129 -6.35 -15.66 -11.19
N PRO A 130 -5.35 -14.82 -11.52
CA PRO A 130 -5.56 -13.52 -12.17
C PRO A 130 -6.09 -13.61 -13.62
N ASN A 131 -6.20 -14.81 -14.18
CA ASN A 131 -6.79 -15.10 -15.49
C ASN A 131 -8.21 -15.69 -15.40
N ASP A 132 -8.80 -15.77 -14.20
CA ASP A 132 -10.18 -16.23 -14.01
C ASP A 132 -11.20 -15.21 -14.58
N ALA A 133 -12.29 -15.71 -15.16
CA ALA A 133 -13.33 -14.89 -15.78
C ALA A 133 -14.08 -14.00 -14.78
N ALA A 134 -14.08 -14.34 -13.49
CA ALA A 134 -14.65 -13.49 -12.43
C ALA A 134 -14.01 -12.09 -12.39
N PHE A 135 -12.73 -11.96 -12.75
CA PHE A 135 -12.01 -10.68 -12.81
C PHE A 135 -12.37 -9.79 -14.01
N SER A 136 -13.32 -10.20 -14.87
CA SER A 136 -13.68 -9.45 -16.09
C SER A 136 -14.11 -8.00 -15.82
N GLY A 137 -14.82 -7.73 -14.72
CA GLY A 137 -15.16 -6.38 -14.27
C GLY A 137 -13.93 -5.55 -13.91
N LEU A 138 -13.17 -5.98 -12.89
CA LEU A 138 -11.93 -5.31 -12.46
C LEU A 138 -10.93 -5.10 -13.61
N SER A 139 -10.85 -6.06 -14.54
CA SER A 139 -9.93 -6.03 -15.69
C SER A 139 -10.19 -4.88 -16.66
N GLN A 140 -11.37 -4.24 -16.63
CA GLN A 140 -11.66 -3.02 -17.40
C GLN A 140 -10.89 -1.80 -16.85
N HIS A 141 -10.64 -1.76 -15.54
CA HIS A 141 -10.02 -0.62 -14.86
C HIS A 141 -8.55 -0.87 -14.48
N ALA A 142 -8.20 -2.12 -14.18
CA ALA A 142 -6.90 -2.52 -13.65
C ALA A 142 -6.28 -3.70 -14.42
N ALA A 143 -4.99 -3.95 -14.19
CA ALA A 143 -4.27 -5.10 -14.71
C ALA A 143 -3.42 -5.76 -13.61
N PRO A 144 -3.34 -7.11 -13.54
CA PRO A 144 -2.48 -7.80 -12.59
C PRO A 144 -1.02 -7.75 -13.06
N LEU A 145 -0.09 -7.48 -12.14
CA LEU A 145 1.35 -7.45 -12.45
C LEU A 145 1.96 -8.84 -12.61
N ILE A 146 1.37 -9.87 -12.00
CA ILE A 146 1.90 -11.23 -12.00
C ILE A 146 0.88 -12.15 -12.67
N THR A 147 1.24 -12.70 -13.84
CA THR A 147 0.34 -13.57 -14.64
C THR A 147 0.88 -14.99 -14.84
N LYS A 148 2.09 -15.27 -14.33
CA LYS A 148 2.77 -16.57 -14.41
C LYS A 148 3.50 -16.88 -13.10
N GLY A 149 3.54 -18.15 -12.72
CA GLY A 149 4.10 -18.62 -11.45
C GLY A 149 3.01 -19.14 -10.51
N ALA A 150 3.33 -19.26 -9.22
CA ALA A 150 2.41 -19.60 -8.15
C ALA A 150 2.98 -19.10 -6.81
N THR A 151 2.10 -18.73 -5.88
CA THR A 151 2.39 -18.06 -4.61
C THR A 151 2.06 -18.94 -3.41
N THR A 152 1.00 -19.76 -3.46
CA THR A 152 0.68 -20.72 -2.39
C THR A 152 1.72 -21.85 -2.33
N LEU A 153 2.40 -22.00 -1.19
CA LEU A 153 3.40 -23.05 -0.94
C LEU A 153 2.74 -24.43 -0.98
N SER A 154 3.33 -25.35 -1.73
CA SER A 154 2.81 -26.71 -1.82
C SER A 154 3.46 -27.65 -0.81
N ALA A 155 2.79 -28.76 -0.47
CA ALA A 155 3.32 -29.84 0.37
C ALA A 155 4.48 -30.66 -0.26
N ARG A 156 5.07 -30.19 -1.37
CA ARG A 156 6.31 -30.71 -1.95
C ARG A 156 7.29 -29.54 -1.98
N ASP A 157 8.47 -29.75 -1.43
CA ASP A 157 9.48 -28.69 -1.30
C ASP A 157 9.89 -28.11 -2.65
N GLY A 158 10.11 -26.79 -2.69
CA GLY A 158 10.44 -26.05 -3.90
C GLY A 158 9.32 -25.94 -4.92
N LEU A 159 8.12 -26.46 -4.65
CA LEU A 159 6.95 -26.36 -5.54
C LEU A 159 5.80 -25.55 -4.92
N TYR A 160 5.06 -24.86 -5.78
CA TYR A 160 3.95 -23.96 -5.46
C TYR A 160 2.68 -24.39 -6.21
N ALA A 161 1.51 -24.14 -5.62
CA ALA A 161 0.23 -24.68 -6.08
C ALA A 161 -0.55 -23.69 -6.98
N ASN A 162 -0.89 -22.51 -6.45
CA ASN A 162 -1.78 -21.55 -7.11
C ASN A 162 -1.16 -20.15 -7.12
N LEU A 163 -1.51 -19.32 -8.10
CA LEU A 163 -1.19 -17.90 -8.15
C LEU A 163 -2.40 -17.10 -7.63
N TYR A 164 -2.51 -16.97 -6.31
CA TYR A 164 -3.64 -16.28 -5.67
C TYR A 164 -3.28 -14.87 -5.21
N ASP A 165 -2.03 -14.65 -4.80
CA ASP A 165 -1.54 -13.35 -4.35
C ASP A 165 -1.14 -12.49 -5.57
N ASN A 166 -1.57 -11.23 -5.59
CA ASN A 166 -1.27 -10.34 -6.71
C ASN A 166 -1.19 -8.85 -6.33
N ILE A 167 -0.80 -8.06 -7.31
CA ILE A 167 -0.80 -6.60 -7.29
C ILE A 167 -1.51 -6.16 -8.58
N TRP A 168 -2.70 -5.58 -8.46
CA TRP A 168 -3.46 -5.01 -9.56
C TRP A 168 -3.23 -3.50 -9.60
N VAL A 169 -2.89 -2.97 -10.78
CA VAL A 169 -2.56 -1.55 -10.96
C VAL A 169 -3.48 -0.89 -11.97
N SER A 170 -3.72 0.42 -11.80
CA SER A 170 -4.59 1.20 -12.69
C SER A 170 -4.12 1.18 -14.16
N ARG A 171 -5.07 1.01 -15.07
CA ARG A 171 -4.88 1.23 -16.51
C ARG A 171 -4.89 2.72 -16.91
N LYS A 172 -5.43 3.59 -16.06
CA LYS A 172 -5.60 5.03 -16.34
C LYS A 172 -4.45 5.87 -15.77
N LEU A 173 -4.08 5.61 -14.51
CA LEU A 173 -3.12 6.40 -13.74
C LEU A 173 -1.86 5.56 -13.48
N HIS A 174 -0.77 5.89 -14.15
CA HIS A 174 0.43 5.06 -14.15
C HIS A 174 1.43 5.45 -13.07
N LEU A 175 1.87 4.45 -12.29
CA LEU A 175 3.11 4.54 -11.53
C LEU A 175 4.29 4.08 -12.39
N LYS A 176 5.48 4.63 -12.12
CA LYS A 176 6.72 4.15 -12.75
C LYS A 176 7.15 2.82 -12.12
N LEU A 177 6.58 1.72 -12.60
CA LEU A 177 6.93 0.36 -12.15
C LEU A 177 8.22 -0.10 -12.86
N THR A 178 9.15 -0.73 -12.13
CA THR A 178 10.43 -1.20 -12.69
C THR A 178 10.64 -2.71 -12.66
N ALA A 179 9.99 -3.42 -11.74
CA ALA A 179 9.94 -4.88 -11.66
C ALA A 179 8.75 -5.32 -10.80
N ALA A 180 8.30 -6.56 -10.98
CA ALA A 180 7.35 -7.22 -10.11
C ALA A 180 7.62 -8.73 -10.08
N GLY A 181 7.15 -9.43 -9.04
CA GLY A 181 7.22 -10.88 -8.98
C GLY A 181 7.02 -11.46 -7.58
N ILE A 182 7.41 -12.72 -7.42
CA ILE A 182 7.14 -13.56 -6.24
C ILE A 182 8.47 -13.92 -5.56
N MET A 183 8.59 -13.67 -4.26
CA MET A 183 9.79 -14.03 -3.47
C MET A 183 9.75 -15.50 -3.03
N ASP A 184 10.79 -16.25 -3.37
CA ASP A 184 11.06 -17.62 -2.89
C ASP A 184 11.63 -17.55 -1.46
N TYR A 185 10.79 -17.07 -0.54
CA TYR A 185 11.19 -16.87 0.85
C TYR A 185 11.66 -18.16 1.56
N PRO A 186 11.09 -19.37 1.32
CA PRO A 186 11.58 -20.60 1.93
C PRO A 186 13.03 -20.85 1.58
N ARG A 187 13.40 -20.65 0.30
CA ARG A 187 14.78 -20.76 -0.16
C ARG A 187 15.67 -19.65 0.36
N MET A 188 15.17 -18.42 0.51
CA MET A 188 15.92 -17.31 1.12
C MET A 188 16.29 -17.59 2.59
N ILE A 189 15.42 -18.25 3.35
CA ILE A 189 15.68 -18.62 4.76
C ILE A 189 16.23 -20.04 4.94
N GLY A 190 16.43 -20.79 3.85
CA GLY A 190 16.95 -22.17 3.84
C GLY A 190 16.03 -23.21 4.48
N TRP A 191 14.70 -23.03 4.39
CA TRP A 191 13.70 -23.93 4.99
C TRP A 191 12.91 -24.71 3.94
N SER A 192 12.45 -25.91 4.32
CA SER A 192 11.45 -26.68 3.55
C SER A 192 10.12 -25.95 3.46
N ASN A 193 9.28 -26.29 2.49
CA ASN A 193 7.93 -25.76 2.40
C ASN A 193 7.12 -26.18 3.62
N GLU A 194 7.25 -27.42 4.10
CA GLU A 194 6.53 -27.87 5.31
C GLU A 194 6.81 -26.98 6.52
N LYS A 195 8.09 -26.74 6.83
CA LYS A 195 8.50 -25.90 7.95
C LYS A 195 8.06 -24.44 7.75
N SER A 196 8.18 -23.94 6.52
CA SER A 196 7.80 -22.58 6.13
C SER A 196 6.30 -22.32 6.29
N ARG A 197 5.46 -23.24 5.79
CA ARG A 197 4.00 -23.26 5.96
C ARG A 197 3.56 -23.29 7.42
N LYS A 198 4.27 -24.06 8.24
CA LYS A 198 3.93 -24.26 9.66
C LYS A 198 4.31 -23.08 10.57
N HIS A 199 5.38 -22.35 10.24
CA HIS A 199 6.02 -21.41 11.16
C HIS A 199 6.14 -19.96 10.64
N VAL A 200 5.87 -19.70 9.36
CA VAL A 200 5.95 -18.35 8.77
C VAL A 200 4.66 -18.02 8.01
N SER A 201 4.38 -18.72 6.91
CA SER A 201 3.19 -18.52 6.06
C SER A 201 3.09 -19.67 5.07
N ASP A 202 1.90 -20.01 4.58
CA ASP A 202 1.76 -20.87 3.40
C ASP A 202 1.61 -20.10 2.09
N HIS A 203 1.83 -18.79 2.10
CA HIS A 203 1.87 -17.91 0.92
C HIS A 203 3.24 -17.23 0.75
N ALA A 204 3.67 -17.08 -0.50
CA ALA A 204 4.90 -16.38 -0.88
C ALA A 204 4.64 -14.88 -1.11
N PRO A 205 5.44 -13.97 -0.52
CA PRO A 205 5.29 -12.54 -0.75
C PRO A 205 5.41 -12.15 -2.23
N VAL A 206 4.47 -11.36 -2.71
CA VAL A 206 4.56 -10.65 -3.99
C VAL A 206 5.12 -9.24 -3.78
N PHE A 207 5.80 -8.70 -4.78
CA PHE A 207 6.31 -7.33 -4.73
C PHE A 207 6.19 -6.61 -6.08
N VAL A 208 6.31 -5.29 -5.99
CA VAL A 208 6.58 -4.37 -7.10
C VAL A 208 7.67 -3.39 -6.68
N THR A 209 8.52 -2.95 -7.61
CA THR A 209 9.50 -1.88 -7.38
C THR A 209 9.10 -0.62 -8.16
N LEU A 210 9.28 0.55 -7.53
CA LEU A 210 8.86 1.85 -8.04
C LEU A 210 10.06 2.75 -8.39
N GLY A 211 9.89 3.62 -9.38
CA GLY A 211 10.79 4.75 -9.69
C GLY A 211 12.16 4.31 -10.21
N ASN A 212 13.14 4.29 -9.32
CA ASN A 212 14.51 3.80 -9.55
C ASN A 212 14.91 2.70 -8.55
N ALA A 213 13.96 2.19 -7.75
CA ALA A 213 14.23 1.14 -6.78
C ALA A 213 14.72 -0.14 -7.47
N LYS A 214 15.75 -0.74 -6.87
CA LYS A 214 16.30 -2.04 -7.25
C LYS A 214 16.04 -3.03 -6.12
N LEU A 215 15.83 -4.30 -6.47
CA LEU A 215 15.79 -5.37 -5.48
C LEU A 215 17.16 -5.51 -4.79
N PRO A 216 17.19 -5.70 -3.47
CA PRO A 216 18.43 -6.04 -2.76
C PRO A 216 19.08 -7.31 -3.32
N GLN A 217 20.42 -7.37 -3.23
CA GLN A 217 21.14 -8.61 -3.50
C GLN A 217 20.69 -9.69 -2.50
N GLY A 218 20.45 -10.91 -2.99
CA GLY A 218 19.96 -12.03 -2.18
C GLY A 218 18.45 -12.27 -2.21
N VAL A 219 17.64 -11.38 -2.81
CA VAL A 219 16.23 -11.73 -3.11
C VAL A 219 16.20 -12.86 -4.14
N VAL A 220 15.61 -13.99 -3.76
CA VAL A 220 15.43 -15.13 -4.65
C VAL A 220 13.99 -15.13 -5.17
N MET A 221 13.83 -15.36 -6.47
CA MET A 221 12.54 -15.37 -7.14
C MET A 221 11.99 -16.79 -7.25
N VAL A 222 10.68 -16.96 -7.05
CA VAL A 222 10.00 -18.22 -7.41
C VAL A 222 10.11 -18.40 -8.92
N ARG A 223 10.64 -19.55 -9.35
CA ARG A 223 10.86 -19.83 -10.76
C ARG A 223 9.55 -20.25 -11.44
N PRO A 224 9.32 -19.93 -12.72
CA PRO A 224 8.10 -20.37 -13.43
C PRO A 224 7.95 -21.90 -13.57
N ASP A 225 8.98 -22.69 -13.30
CA ASP A 225 8.98 -24.17 -13.24
C ASP A 225 8.58 -24.72 -11.85
N ALA A 226 8.58 -23.88 -10.82
CA ALA A 226 8.15 -24.27 -9.48
C ALA A 226 6.61 -24.39 -9.34
N ALA A 227 5.84 -23.86 -10.29
CA ALA A 227 4.39 -24.00 -10.32
C ALA A 227 4.00 -25.44 -10.72
N ARG A 228 3.26 -26.15 -9.85
CA ARG A 228 2.85 -27.56 -10.04
C ARG A 228 2.10 -27.81 -11.35
N ASN A 229 1.31 -26.85 -11.81
CA ASN A 229 0.44 -26.98 -12.98
C ASN A 229 1.08 -26.34 -14.22
N ARG A 230 2.12 -26.97 -14.78
CA ARG A 230 2.57 -26.67 -16.15
C ARG A 230 1.82 -27.55 -17.15
N VAL A 231 0.98 -26.93 -17.97
CA VAL A 231 0.80 -27.39 -19.35
C VAL A 231 2.11 -27.10 -20.09
N ALA A 232 2.67 -28.10 -20.78
CA ALA A 232 3.93 -27.94 -21.50
C ALA A 232 3.74 -27.06 -22.75
N GLY A 233 4.65 -26.09 -22.98
CA GLY A 233 4.81 -25.49 -24.31
C GLY A 233 4.90 -23.96 -24.44
N ASP A 234 5.01 -23.18 -23.37
CA ASP A 234 5.03 -21.70 -23.50
C ASP A 234 6.40 -21.07 -23.16
N ALA A 235 7.07 -20.53 -24.18
CA ALA A 235 8.44 -20.03 -24.09
C ALA A 235 8.53 -18.59 -23.55
N THR A 236 9.61 -18.29 -22.83
CA THR A 236 9.83 -17.01 -22.16
C THR A 236 10.09 -15.84 -23.11
N LYS A 237 9.24 -14.82 -23.04
CA LYS A 237 9.60 -13.41 -23.34
C LYS A 237 9.36 -12.57 -22.10
N GLN A 238 10.41 -11.89 -21.61
CA GLN A 238 10.28 -10.90 -20.53
C GLN A 238 9.64 -9.63 -21.09
N ILE A 239 8.63 -9.10 -20.40
CA ILE A 239 7.93 -7.85 -20.78
C ILE A 239 8.52 -6.69 -19.98
N PHE A 240 9.72 -6.26 -20.37
CA PHE A 240 10.25 -4.93 -20.03
C PHE A 240 11.11 -4.43 -21.19
N ALA A 241 10.46 -3.93 -22.25
CA ALA A 241 11.13 -3.13 -23.25
C ALA A 241 11.39 -1.73 -22.67
N ALA A 242 12.64 -1.30 -22.64
CA ALA A 242 13.02 0.02 -22.14
C ALA A 242 12.64 1.11 -23.16
N GLN A 243 12.18 2.26 -22.66
CA GLN A 243 12.20 3.51 -23.43
C GLN A 243 12.32 4.74 -22.51
N SER A 244 12.83 5.84 -23.08
CA SER A 244 13.48 6.95 -22.37
C SER A 244 12.81 8.30 -22.66
N GLN A 245 12.78 9.15 -21.62
CA GLN A 245 12.63 10.61 -21.55
C GLN A 245 12.12 11.43 -22.76
N ASN A 246 11.16 12.34 -22.51
CA ASN A 246 11.41 13.80 -22.43
C ASN A 246 10.14 14.62 -22.11
N GLY A 247 10.30 15.81 -21.50
CA GLY A 247 9.25 16.85 -21.45
C GLY A 247 9.13 17.61 -20.11
N SER A 248 9.45 18.91 -20.09
CA SER A 248 9.30 19.82 -18.94
C SER A 248 8.20 20.86 -19.18
N ALA A 249 7.52 21.33 -18.11
CA ALA A 249 6.88 22.65 -18.03
C ALA A 249 6.63 23.09 -16.56
N THR A 250 6.69 24.40 -16.30
CA THR A 250 6.56 25.10 -14.99
C THR A 250 5.26 25.96 -14.92
N ILE A 251 5.15 26.87 -13.92
CA ILE A 251 4.07 27.87 -13.58
C ILE A 251 3.24 27.44 -12.33
N ALA A 252 2.85 28.26 -11.34
CA ALA A 252 3.33 29.53 -10.75
C ALA A 252 2.64 29.78 -9.36
N SER A 253 2.84 30.94 -8.71
CA SER A 253 2.34 31.26 -7.33
C SER A 253 1.59 32.60 -7.21
N ASN A 254 0.74 32.79 -6.18
CA ASN A 254 0.37 34.02 -5.39
C ASN A 254 -0.92 33.73 -4.55
N VAL A 255 -1.27 34.38 -3.41
CA VAL A 255 -1.52 35.81 -3.08
C VAL A 255 -1.34 36.09 -1.55
N SER A 256 -1.45 37.37 -1.12
CA SER A 256 -0.92 38.06 0.09
C SER A 256 -1.81 38.17 1.37
N ALA A 257 -1.24 38.82 2.42
CA ALA A 257 -1.66 38.83 3.83
C ALA A 257 -2.54 40.01 4.33
N GLY A 258 -3.05 39.89 5.57
CA GLY A 258 -3.76 40.91 6.36
C GLY A 258 -3.48 40.77 7.88
N ALA A 259 -3.65 41.84 8.66
CA ALA A 259 -2.90 42.05 9.92
C ALA A 259 -3.58 41.55 11.22
N GLY A 260 -2.75 40.94 12.06
CA GLY A 260 -2.95 40.70 13.49
C GLY A 260 -1.89 39.72 14.01
N ALA A 261 -1.54 39.77 15.30
CA ALA A 261 -0.42 39.00 15.84
C ALA A 261 -0.57 37.50 15.52
N VAL A 262 0.48 36.90 14.94
CA VAL A 262 0.48 35.52 14.47
C VAL A 262 1.16 34.65 15.51
N ARG A 263 0.48 33.59 15.97
CA ARG A 263 0.92 32.84 17.15
C ARG A 263 1.50 31.47 16.79
N GLY A 264 2.81 31.33 16.94
CA GLY A 264 3.57 30.09 16.77
C GLY A 264 3.64 29.21 18.02
N ASN A 265 3.73 27.90 17.81
CA ASN A 265 4.10 26.90 18.80
C ASN A 265 5.53 26.40 18.55
N ALA A 266 6.45 26.76 19.45
CA ALA A 266 7.88 26.49 19.32
C ALA A 266 8.25 25.01 19.18
N ASN A 267 7.42 24.07 19.68
CA ASN A 267 7.74 22.64 19.61
C ASN A 267 7.31 22.01 18.28
N SER A 268 6.21 22.46 17.68
CA SER A 268 5.65 21.87 16.45
C SER A 268 5.99 22.66 15.19
N HIS A 269 6.56 23.86 15.34
CA HIS A 269 6.77 24.83 14.27
C HIS A 269 5.45 25.14 13.50
N ILE A 270 4.32 25.14 14.20
CA ILE A 270 3.01 25.47 13.62
C ILE A 270 2.60 26.86 14.11
N PHE A 271 2.10 27.72 13.22
CA PHE A 271 1.53 29.02 13.58
C PHE A 271 0.03 29.13 13.25
N HIS A 272 -0.64 30.02 13.97
CA HIS A 272 -2.07 30.29 13.84
C HIS A 272 -2.29 31.79 13.59
N LEU A 273 -3.18 32.11 12.64
CA LEU A 273 -3.68 33.47 12.42
C LEU A 273 -4.77 33.80 13.48
N PRO A 274 -4.98 35.09 13.81
CA PRO A 274 -6.10 35.52 14.63
C PRO A 274 -7.43 34.99 14.09
N GLY A 275 -8.26 34.43 14.98
CA GLY A 275 -9.55 33.83 14.62
C GLY A 275 -9.50 32.32 14.33
N CYS A 276 -8.33 31.72 14.14
CA CYS A 276 -8.26 30.29 13.84
C CYS A 276 -8.63 29.39 15.05
N PRO A 277 -9.25 28.21 14.85
CA PRO A 277 -9.85 27.37 15.91
C PRO A 277 -8.90 26.85 17.02
N SER A 278 -7.59 27.02 16.83
CA SER A 278 -6.54 26.64 17.77
C SER A 278 -5.63 27.80 18.18
N TYR A 279 -5.94 29.04 17.79
CA TYR A 279 -5.12 30.23 18.05
C TYR A 279 -4.81 30.44 19.55
N ASP A 280 -5.81 30.35 20.42
CA ASP A 280 -5.59 30.47 21.88
C ASP A 280 -5.21 29.14 22.57
N LYS A 281 -5.20 28.02 21.83
CA LYS A 281 -4.83 26.69 22.35
C LYS A 281 -3.31 26.47 22.40
N VAL A 282 -2.51 27.39 21.86
CA VAL A 282 -1.05 27.37 22.03
C VAL A 282 -0.69 27.69 23.49
N SER A 283 -0.15 26.70 24.19
CA SER A 283 0.26 26.81 25.59
C SER A 283 1.24 27.97 25.82
N PRO A 284 1.08 28.81 26.86
CA PRO A 284 1.92 30.00 27.07
C PRO A 284 3.44 29.72 27.07
N LYS A 285 3.86 28.57 27.61
CA LYS A 285 5.29 28.17 27.67
C LYS A 285 5.94 27.87 26.31
N ASN A 286 5.15 27.60 25.27
CA ASN A 286 5.61 27.28 23.92
C ASN A 286 5.21 28.37 22.90
N ARG A 287 4.71 29.52 23.38
CA ARG A 287 4.09 30.55 22.56
C ARG A 287 5.15 31.51 22.01
N VAL A 288 5.17 31.68 20.69
CA VAL A 288 5.94 32.70 19.97
C VAL A 288 4.94 33.61 19.27
N GLU A 289 5.12 34.92 19.36
CA GLU A 289 4.27 35.90 18.66
C GLU A 289 5.07 36.52 17.51
N PHE A 290 4.47 36.57 16.32
CA PHE A 290 5.03 37.15 15.10
C PHE A 290 4.16 38.33 14.63
N SER A 291 4.75 39.30 13.95
CA SER A 291 4.05 40.45 13.37
C SER A 291 3.15 40.09 12.16
N GLY A 292 3.41 38.96 11.51
CA GLY A 292 2.59 38.46 10.40
C GLY A 292 3.00 37.06 9.94
N ALA A 293 2.18 36.47 9.06
CA ALA A 293 2.37 35.10 8.54
C ALA A 293 3.74 34.89 7.87
N GLN A 294 4.16 35.87 7.05
CA GLN A 294 5.44 35.83 6.34
C GLN A 294 6.65 35.81 7.28
N GLU A 295 6.56 36.43 8.46
CA GLU A 295 7.62 36.37 9.47
C GLU A 295 7.68 34.99 10.13
N ALA A 296 6.52 34.40 10.43
CA ALA A 296 6.44 33.03 10.96
C ALA A 296 7.00 32.01 9.94
N GLU A 297 6.66 32.15 8.66
CA GLU A 297 7.18 31.32 7.56
C GLU A 297 8.69 31.48 7.38
N ALA A 298 9.20 32.73 7.40
CA ALA A 298 10.64 33.00 7.34
C ALA A 298 11.39 32.45 8.56
N ALA A 299 10.75 32.40 9.74
CA ALA A 299 11.27 31.75 10.95
C ALA A 299 11.15 30.21 10.93
N GLY A 300 10.67 29.61 9.83
CA GLY A 300 10.56 28.16 9.66
C GLY A 300 9.33 27.54 10.34
N TYR A 301 8.26 28.32 10.53
CA TYR A 301 6.96 27.85 10.99
C TYR A 301 5.99 27.70 9.81
N ARG A 302 4.99 26.84 9.94
CA ARG A 302 3.98 26.56 8.91
C ARG A 302 2.57 26.78 9.44
N LEU A 303 1.69 27.29 8.59
CA LEU A 303 0.30 27.58 8.97
C LEU A 303 -0.40 26.29 9.46
N ALA A 304 -1.19 26.41 10.53
CA ALA A 304 -1.99 25.31 11.04
C ALA A 304 -3.04 24.88 10.02
N GLY A 305 -3.12 23.57 9.71
CA GLY A 305 -4.04 23.05 8.69
C GLY A 305 -5.54 23.18 8.99
N ASN A 306 -5.91 23.67 10.19
CA ASN A 306 -7.28 24.01 10.58
C ASN A 306 -7.54 25.52 10.59
N CYS A 307 -6.63 26.32 10.04
CA CYS A 307 -6.70 27.77 9.92
C CYS A 307 -7.15 28.08 8.49
N HIS A 308 -8.30 28.74 8.36
CA HIS A 308 -9.02 28.97 7.10
C HIS A 308 -9.49 30.43 7.05
#